data_AF-A0A6M0KYQ0-F1
#
_entry.id   AF-A0A6M0KYQ0-F1
#
_cell.length_a   1.000
_cell.length_b   1.000
_cell.length_c   1.000
_cell.angle_alpha   90.00
_cell.angle_beta   90.00
_cell.angle_gamma   90.00
#
_symmetry.space_group_name_H-M   'P 1'
#
loop_
_entity.id
_entity.type
_entity.pdbx_description
1 polymer ?
#
loop_
_entity_poly.entity_id
_entity_poly.type
_entity_poly.pdbx_seq_one_letter_code
_entity_poly.pdbx_strand_id
1 'polypeptide(L)'
;MIFQSIIKFIPALLYSIVFMGLFYWQFISVYGFIIDHYKESKLFILYGYLFVYLFGVPIVTITVINLLHQYLIKSVAFVAITIITLLIFYGLSFSDFYHIIEFFISHPLPSDSIMGMIFFIVLSIGYSLYSIGILFFRQSIPLSHIVIFLGIGTFYSAGFIHYYCMPLL
;
A
#
# COMPACT_ATOMS: atom_id res chain seq x y z
N MET A 1 7.87 -35.70 -0.92
CA MET A 1 7.14 -34.54 -0.35
C MET A 1 7.88 -33.23 -0.53
N ILE A 2 9.15 -33.11 -0.12
CA ILE A 2 9.95 -31.87 -0.21
C ILE A 2 10.12 -31.37 -1.67
N PHE A 3 10.48 -32.27 -2.59
CA PHE A 3 10.73 -31.93 -4.00
C PHE A 3 9.51 -31.35 -4.74
N GLN A 4 8.30 -31.89 -4.48
CA GLN A 4 7.06 -31.38 -5.07
C GLN A 4 6.67 -30.00 -4.53
N SER A 5 6.96 -29.70 -3.25
CA SER A 5 6.78 -28.35 -2.70
C SER A 5 7.78 -27.36 -3.29
N ILE A 6 9.05 -27.77 -3.49
CA ILE A 6 10.09 -26.92 -4.12
C ILE A 6 9.68 -26.54 -5.55
N ILE A 7 9.16 -27.49 -6.34
CA ILE A 7 8.72 -27.22 -7.72
C ILE A 7 7.56 -26.23 -7.76
N LYS A 8 6.61 -26.29 -6.81
CA LYS A 8 5.50 -25.32 -6.72
C LYS A 8 5.95 -23.93 -6.25
N PHE A 9 7.10 -23.84 -5.59
CA PHE A 9 7.66 -22.58 -5.10
C PHE A 9 8.27 -21.74 -6.23
N ILE A 10 8.86 -22.37 -7.24
CA ILE A 10 9.53 -21.67 -8.36
C ILE A 10 8.56 -20.75 -9.13
N PRO A 11 7.35 -21.20 -9.56
CA PRO A 11 6.38 -20.31 -10.20
C PRO A 11 5.94 -19.16 -9.29
N ALA A 12 5.73 -19.42 -8.00
CA ALA A 12 5.33 -18.39 -7.05
C ALA A 12 6.40 -17.29 -6.91
N LEU A 13 7.67 -17.70 -6.89
CA LEU A 13 8.80 -16.77 -6.87
C LEU A 13 8.85 -15.92 -8.15
N LEU A 14 8.69 -16.54 -9.33
CA LEU A 14 8.66 -15.83 -10.62
C LEU A 14 7.52 -14.80 -10.67
N TYR A 15 6.31 -15.18 -10.26
CA TYR A 15 5.19 -14.23 -10.20
C TYR A 15 5.44 -13.10 -9.20
N SER A 16 6.07 -13.39 -8.06
CA SER A 16 6.44 -12.37 -7.06
C SER A 16 7.44 -11.37 -7.66
N ILE A 17 8.47 -11.85 -8.37
CA ILE A 17 9.47 -10.98 -9.01
C ILE A 17 8.83 -10.07 -10.05
N VAL A 18 7.99 -10.62 -10.94
CA VAL A 18 7.29 -9.83 -11.97
C VAL A 18 6.40 -8.77 -11.31
N PHE A 19 5.64 -9.16 -10.30
CA PHE A 19 4.73 -8.26 -9.61
C PHE A 19 5.47 -7.15 -8.86
N MET A 20 6.54 -7.50 -8.14
CA MET A 20 7.41 -6.52 -7.47
C MET A 20 8.06 -5.58 -8.47
N GLY A 21 8.55 -6.07 -9.62
CA GLY A 21 9.10 -5.23 -10.69
C GLY A 21 8.09 -4.19 -11.20
N LEU A 22 6.84 -4.60 -11.43
CA LEU A 22 5.76 -3.68 -11.80
C LEU A 22 5.44 -2.67 -10.69
N PHE A 23 5.39 -3.13 -9.44
CA PHE A 23 5.20 -2.25 -8.29
C PHE A 23 6.33 -1.21 -8.18
N TYR A 24 7.59 -1.61 -8.29
CA TYR A 24 8.73 -0.69 -8.25
C TYR A 24 8.71 0.32 -9.38
N TRP A 25 8.39 -0.14 -10.60
CA TRP A 25 8.28 0.75 -11.74
C TRP A 25 7.17 1.78 -11.54
N GLN A 26 6.01 1.35 -11.05
CA GLN A 26 4.89 2.23 -10.70
C GLN A 26 5.27 3.18 -9.57
N PHE A 27 5.96 2.69 -8.54
CA PHE A 27 6.50 3.48 -7.43
C PHE A 27 7.34 4.64 -7.96
N ILE A 28 8.39 4.34 -8.74
CA ILE A 28 9.30 5.36 -9.27
C ILE A 28 8.58 6.33 -10.21
N SER A 29 7.75 5.80 -11.12
CA SER A 29 7.13 6.61 -12.17
C SER A 29 6.05 7.54 -11.64
N VAL A 30 5.11 7.02 -10.84
CA VAL A 30 3.99 7.83 -10.34
C VAL A 30 4.42 8.73 -9.19
N TYR A 31 5.31 8.26 -8.30
CA TYR A 31 5.85 9.12 -7.24
C TYR A 31 6.64 10.30 -7.83
N GLY A 32 7.51 10.03 -8.80
CA GLY A 32 8.24 11.07 -9.52
C GLY A 32 7.31 12.05 -10.23
N PHE A 33 6.27 11.54 -10.90
CA PHE A 33 5.25 12.37 -11.54
C PHE A 33 4.53 13.30 -10.56
N ILE A 34 4.14 12.83 -9.37
CA ILE A 34 3.48 13.66 -8.35
C ILE A 34 4.40 14.81 -7.94
N ILE A 35 5.68 14.53 -7.71
CA ILE A 35 6.66 15.57 -7.38
C ILE A 35 6.75 16.57 -8.53
N ASP A 36 6.98 16.13 -9.76
CA ASP A 36 7.15 17.04 -10.89
C ASP A 36 5.91 17.87 -11.19
N HIS A 37 4.72 17.29 -11.04
CA HIS A 37 3.46 17.96 -11.31
C HIS A 37 3.10 18.99 -10.23
N TYR A 38 3.36 18.68 -8.95
CA TYR A 38 2.97 19.52 -7.82
C TYR A 38 4.12 20.27 -7.15
N LYS A 39 5.36 20.20 -7.67
CA LYS A 39 6.54 20.89 -7.09
C LYS A 39 6.38 22.40 -7.01
N GLU A 40 5.66 23.01 -7.95
CA GLU A 40 5.38 24.46 -7.98
C GLU A 40 4.08 24.82 -7.24
N SER A 41 3.36 23.82 -6.70
CA SER A 41 2.15 24.01 -5.91
C SER A 41 2.47 24.36 -4.45
N LYS A 42 1.44 24.58 -3.63
CA LYS A 42 1.62 24.69 -2.17
C LYS A 42 2.21 23.38 -1.64
N LEU A 43 3.26 23.49 -0.80
CA LEU A 43 3.95 22.34 -0.19
C LEU A 43 2.97 21.34 0.46
N PHE A 44 1.93 21.87 1.11
CA PHE A 44 0.85 21.09 1.71
C PHE A 44 0.11 20.18 0.71
N ILE A 45 -0.18 20.67 -0.50
CA ILE A 45 -0.87 19.90 -1.55
C ILE A 45 0.05 18.79 -2.05
N LEU A 46 1.30 19.12 -2.36
CA LEU A 46 2.31 18.15 -2.80
C LEU A 46 2.44 17.02 -1.77
N TYR A 47 2.65 17.38 -0.50
CA TYR A 47 2.84 16.40 0.57
C TYR A 47 1.56 15.61 0.85
N GLY A 48 0.39 16.20 0.63
CA GLY A 48 -0.88 15.49 0.74
C GLY A 48 -1.04 14.39 -0.30
N TYR A 49 -0.70 14.67 -1.56
CA TYR A 49 -0.70 13.64 -2.61
C TYR A 49 0.35 12.56 -2.35
N LEU A 50 1.57 12.93 -1.94
CA LEU A 50 2.61 11.96 -1.61
C LEU A 50 2.21 11.10 -0.41
N PHE A 51 1.58 11.67 0.62
CA PHE A 51 1.05 10.92 1.75
C PHE A 51 0.00 9.89 1.33
N VAL A 52 -1.00 10.32 0.56
CA VAL A 52 -2.05 9.40 0.07
C VAL A 52 -1.44 8.32 -0.82
N TYR A 53 -0.47 8.66 -1.65
CA TYR A 53 0.24 7.70 -2.48
C TYR A 53 1.00 6.66 -1.65
N LEU A 54 1.79 7.11 -0.65
CA LEU A 54 2.61 6.24 0.19
C LEU A 54 1.80 5.16 0.90
N PHE A 55 0.61 5.48 1.40
CA PHE A 55 -0.20 4.56 2.20
C PHE A 55 -1.37 3.92 1.44
N GLY A 56 -1.90 4.61 0.42
CA GLY A 56 -2.99 4.12 -0.42
C GLY A 56 -2.56 3.09 -1.46
N VAL A 57 -1.39 3.28 -2.09
CA VAL A 57 -0.86 2.32 -3.07
C VAL A 57 -0.63 0.94 -2.45
N PRO A 58 -0.04 0.79 -1.25
CA PRO A 58 0.05 -0.52 -0.58
C PRO A 58 -1.31 -1.21 -0.45
N ILE A 59 -2.36 -0.50 -0.05
CA ILE A 59 -3.70 -1.08 0.12
C ILE A 59 -4.22 -1.65 -1.21
N VAL A 60 -4.06 -0.89 -2.29
CA VAL A 60 -4.43 -1.34 -3.64
C VAL A 60 -3.57 -2.53 -4.07
N THR A 61 -2.26 -2.45 -3.87
CA THR A 61 -1.30 -3.51 -4.22
C THR A 61 -1.61 -4.82 -3.50
N ILE A 62 -1.84 -4.77 -2.19
CA ILE A 62 -2.21 -5.95 -1.37
C ILE A 62 -3.56 -6.51 -1.83
N THR A 63 -4.51 -5.64 -2.17
CA THR A 63 -5.79 -6.07 -2.75
C THR A 63 -5.58 -6.84 -4.04
N VAL A 64 -4.76 -6.32 -4.95
CA VAL A 64 -4.44 -7.02 -6.21
C VAL A 64 -3.74 -8.35 -5.93
N ILE A 65 -2.76 -8.39 -5.03
CA ILE A 65 -2.07 -9.64 -4.64
C ILE A 65 -3.07 -10.67 -4.13
N ASN A 66 -4.00 -10.27 -3.26
CA ASN A 66 -5.00 -11.16 -2.69
C ASN A 66 -6.01 -11.66 -3.72
N LEU A 67 -6.40 -10.82 -4.68
CA LEU A 67 -7.26 -11.21 -5.81
C LEU A 67 -6.53 -12.17 -6.76
N LEU A 68 -5.27 -11.88 -7.11
CA LEU A 68 -4.43 -12.77 -7.92
C LEU A 68 -4.25 -14.12 -7.24
N HIS A 69 -4.05 -14.12 -5.91
CA HIS A 69 -3.99 -15.34 -5.12
C HIS A 69 -5.29 -16.14 -5.18
N GLN A 70 -6.44 -15.49 -4.95
CA GLN A 70 -7.74 -16.15 -4.91
C GLN A 70 -8.15 -16.75 -6.26
N TYR A 71 -7.92 -16.02 -7.36
CA TYR A 71 -8.47 -16.39 -8.67
C TYR A 71 -7.46 -17.05 -9.62
N LEU A 72 -6.16 -16.72 -9.54
CA LEU A 72 -5.17 -17.12 -10.54
C LEU A 72 -4.05 -17.99 -9.97
N ILE A 73 -3.24 -17.46 -9.05
CA ILE A 73 -1.96 -18.05 -8.64
C ILE A 73 -2.15 -19.13 -7.57
N LYS A 74 -3.13 -18.97 -6.66
CA LYS A 74 -3.48 -19.95 -5.61
C LYS A 74 -2.27 -20.44 -4.78
N SER A 75 -1.30 -19.55 -4.53
CA SER A 75 -0.10 -19.83 -3.74
C SER A 75 0.03 -18.86 -2.56
N VAL A 76 0.01 -19.42 -1.34
CA VAL A 76 0.29 -18.65 -0.11
C VAL A 76 1.70 -18.08 -0.10
N ALA A 77 2.67 -18.82 -0.66
CA ALA A 77 4.06 -18.37 -0.76
C ALA A 77 4.18 -17.11 -1.64
N PHE A 78 3.43 -17.02 -2.73
CA PHE A 78 3.39 -15.81 -3.56
C PHE A 78 2.93 -14.58 -2.75
N VAL A 79 1.85 -14.72 -1.98
CA VAL A 79 1.35 -13.62 -1.13
C VAL A 79 2.38 -13.24 -0.06
N ALA A 80 2.90 -14.22 0.67
CA ALA A 80 3.84 -13.98 1.76
C ALA A 80 5.13 -13.31 1.27
N ILE A 81 5.76 -13.84 0.21
CA ILE A 81 6.99 -13.27 -0.36
C ILE A 81 6.73 -11.83 -0.81
N THR A 82 5.67 -11.61 -1.60
CA THR A 82 5.37 -10.28 -2.14
C THR A 82 5.11 -9.26 -1.04
N ILE A 83 4.26 -9.58 -0.06
CA ILE A 83 3.94 -8.63 1.02
C ILE A 83 5.15 -8.40 1.95
N ILE A 84 5.93 -9.44 2.28
CA ILE A 84 7.14 -9.27 3.10
C ILE A 84 8.15 -8.38 2.38
N THR A 85 8.38 -8.60 1.07
CA THR A 85 9.30 -7.75 0.29
C THR A 85 8.80 -6.31 0.22
N LEU A 86 7.48 -6.08 0.05
CA LEU A 86 6.89 -4.74 0.12
C LEU A 86 7.15 -4.09 1.49
N LEU A 87 6.87 -4.79 2.59
CA LEU A 87 7.09 -4.26 3.94
C LEU A 87 8.56 -3.93 4.20
N ILE A 88 9.49 -4.77 3.75
CA ILE A 88 10.94 -4.49 3.84
C ILE A 88 11.28 -3.23 3.04
N PHE A 89 10.78 -3.12 1.80
CA PHE A 89 11.03 -1.93 0.98
C PHE A 89 10.51 -0.66 1.66
N TYR A 90 9.26 -0.64 2.13
CA TYR A 90 8.71 0.50 2.87
C TYR A 90 9.48 0.80 4.15
N GLY A 91 9.91 -0.22 4.89
CA GLY A 91 10.73 -0.04 6.09
C GLY A 91 12.08 0.59 5.78
N LEU A 92 12.76 0.14 4.72
CA LEU A 92 14.07 0.68 4.31
C LEU A 92 13.97 2.10 3.75
N SER A 93 12.92 2.40 2.99
CA SER A 93 12.68 3.73 2.44
C SER A 93 12.03 4.69 3.45
N PHE A 94 11.74 4.25 4.68
CA PHE A 94 11.03 5.07 5.67
C PHE A 94 11.72 6.40 5.96
N SER A 95 13.05 6.41 6.06
CA SER A 95 13.83 7.64 6.23
C SER A 95 13.61 8.64 5.10
N ASP A 96 13.43 8.14 3.88
CA ASP A 96 13.31 8.97 2.68
C ASP A 96 11.98 9.72 2.65
N PHE A 97 10.92 9.15 3.22
CA PHE A 97 9.58 9.76 3.21
C PHE A 97 9.03 10.18 4.59
N TYR A 98 9.78 9.94 5.67
CA TYR A 98 9.38 10.35 7.03
C TYR A 98 9.10 11.85 7.15
N HIS A 99 9.83 12.68 6.39
CA HIS A 99 9.65 14.14 6.35
C HIS A 99 8.23 14.57 5.95
N ILE A 100 7.49 13.74 5.19
CA ILE A 100 6.09 13.99 4.83
C ILE A 100 5.20 13.85 6.07
N ILE A 101 5.44 12.82 6.89
CA ILE A 101 4.70 12.60 8.14
C ILE A 101 5.02 13.72 9.14
N GLU A 102 6.31 14.06 9.28
CA GLU A 102 6.78 15.13 10.16
C GLU A 102 6.17 16.49 9.79
N PHE A 103 6.03 16.78 8.50
CA PHE A 103 5.36 17.99 8.03
C PHE A 103 3.92 18.12 8.55
N PHE A 104 3.12 17.04 8.48
CA PHE A 104 1.74 17.06 8.96
C PHE A 104 1.59 17.03 10.49
N ILE A 105 2.61 16.53 11.20
CA ILE A 105 2.65 16.63 12.67
C ILE A 105 2.97 18.08 13.08
N SER A 106 3.90 18.73 12.38
CA SER A 106 4.36 20.10 12.69
C SER A 106 3.40 21.20 12.20
N HIS A 107 2.62 20.96 11.14
CA HIS A 107 1.57 21.85 10.66
C HIS A 107 0.21 21.35 11.15
N PRO A 108 -0.37 21.94 12.21
CA PRO A 108 -1.51 21.36 12.91
C PRO A 108 -2.74 21.32 12.02
N LEU A 109 -3.06 20.11 11.56
CA LEU A 109 -4.38 19.75 11.10
C LEU A 109 -5.34 19.65 12.31
N PRO A 110 -6.67 19.73 12.09
CA PRO A 110 -7.64 19.39 13.11
C PRO A 110 -7.35 18.00 13.71
N SER A 111 -7.61 17.81 15.00
CA SER A 111 -7.34 16.56 15.73
C SER A 111 -7.92 15.33 15.03
N ASP A 112 -9.12 15.48 14.45
CA ASP A 112 -9.83 14.40 13.77
C ASP A 112 -9.09 13.97 12.49
N SER A 113 -8.46 14.92 11.80
CA SER A 113 -7.65 14.67 10.60
C SER A 113 -6.36 13.94 10.94
N ILE A 114 -5.69 14.33 12.03
CA ILE A 114 -4.48 13.64 12.52
C ILE A 114 -4.82 12.20 12.90
N MET A 115 -5.94 12.00 13.60
CA MET A 115 -6.43 10.66 13.94
C MET A 115 -6.73 9.84 12.68
N GLY A 116 -7.37 10.44 11.68
CA GLY A 116 -7.62 9.81 10.38
C GLY A 116 -6.33 9.38 9.67
N MET A 117 -5.29 10.23 9.70
CA MET A 117 -3.99 9.90 9.12
C MET A 117 -3.32 8.72 9.82
N ILE A 118 -3.32 8.71 11.16
CA ILE A 118 -2.79 7.60 11.95
C ILE A 118 -3.54 6.31 11.62
N PHE A 119 -4.89 6.38 11.57
CA PHE A 119 -5.71 5.24 11.20
C PHE A 119 -5.38 4.74 9.79
N PHE A 120 -5.15 5.63 8.83
CA PHE A 120 -4.81 5.24 7.46
C PHE A 120 -3.44 4.55 7.35
N ILE A 121 -2.44 5.02 8.10
CA ILE A 121 -1.13 4.36 8.20
C ILE A 121 -1.30 2.96 8.79
N VAL A 122 -2.03 2.86 9.92
CA VAL A 122 -2.31 1.60 10.61
C VAL A 122 -3.12 0.65 9.72
N LEU A 123 -4.07 1.16 8.93
CA LEU A 123 -4.84 0.38 7.97
C LEU A 123 -3.96 -0.23 6.89
N SER A 124 -3.02 0.56 6.35
CA SER A 124 -2.09 0.12 5.29
C SER A 124 -1.18 -1.02 5.76
N ILE A 125 -0.52 -0.82 6.90
CA ILE A 125 0.37 -1.83 7.51
C ILE A 125 -0.45 -3.01 8.04
N GLY A 126 -1.57 -2.72 8.71
CA GLY A 126 -2.46 -3.70 9.31
C GLY A 126 -3.06 -4.64 8.26
N TYR A 127 -3.47 -4.13 7.10
CA TYR A 127 -3.97 -4.97 6.01
C TYR A 127 -2.89 -5.88 5.42
N SER A 128 -1.65 -5.41 5.35
CA SER A 128 -0.48 -6.22 4.94
C SER A 128 -0.30 -7.41 5.87
N LEU A 129 -0.19 -7.14 7.17
CA LEU A 129 0.02 -8.15 8.21
C LEU A 129 -1.18 -9.10 8.31
N TYR A 130 -2.39 -8.55 8.23
CA TYR A 130 -3.63 -9.32 8.20
C TYR A 130 -3.64 -10.31 7.03
N SER A 131 -3.22 -9.86 5.84
CA SER A 131 -3.24 -10.69 4.63
C SER A 131 -2.32 -11.90 4.73
N ILE A 132 -1.15 -11.74 5.34
CA ILE A 132 -0.27 -12.87 5.62
C ILE A 132 -0.86 -13.73 6.75
N GLY A 133 -1.29 -13.09 7.84
CA GLY A 133 -1.77 -13.75 9.06
C GLY A 133 -2.94 -14.69 8.81
N ILE A 134 -3.96 -14.24 8.07
CA ILE A 134 -5.15 -15.05 7.80
C ILE A 134 -4.84 -16.26 6.92
N LEU A 135 -3.83 -16.19 6.05
CA LEU A 135 -3.46 -17.30 5.16
C LEU A 135 -2.85 -18.49 5.89
N PHE A 136 -2.39 -18.31 7.14
CA PHE A 136 -2.00 -19.41 8.01
C PHE A 136 -3.20 -20.20 8.56
N PHE A 137 -4.38 -19.57 8.65
CA PHE A 137 -5.59 -20.18 9.20
C PHE A 137 -6.62 -20.55 8.12
N ARG A 138 -6.59 -19.88 6.97
CA ARG A 138 -7.50 -20.09 5.84
C ARG A 138 -6.73 -20.17 4.53
N GLN A 139 -7.20 -20.98 3.59
CA GLN A 139 -6.57 -21.11 2.27
C GLN A 139 -6.68 -19.85 1.40
N SER A 140 -7.58 -18.92 1.72
CA SER A 140 -7.74 -17.63 1.04
C SER A 140 -8.40 -16.60 1.95
N ILE A 141 -8.22 -15.32 1.61
CA ILE A 141 -8.88 -14.21 2.30
C ILE A 141 -10.33 -14.12 1.80
N PRO A 142 -11.32 -13.95 2.69
CA PRO A 142 -12.69 -13.67 2.27
C PRO A 142 -12.78 -12.41 1.41
N LEU A 143 -13.51 -12.49 0.30
CA LEU A 143 -13.69 -11.36 -0.61
C LEU A 143 -14.27 -10.13 0.10
N SER A 144 -15.18 -10.33 1.06
CA SER A 144 -15.73 -9.24 1.87
C SER A 144 -14.65 -8.44 2.59
N HIS A 145 -13.60 -9.08 3.09
CA HIS A 145 -12.53 -8.40 3.79
C HIS A 145 -11.68 -7.58 2.81
N ILE A 146 -11.35 -8.16 1.64
CA ILE A 146 -10.63 -7.46 0.57
C ILE A 146 -11.40 -6.18 0.17
N VAL A 147 -12.71 -6.30 -0.04
CA VAL A 147 -13.58 -5.18 -0.41
C VAL A 147 -13.65 -4.13 0.71
N ILE A 148 -13.74 -4.54 1.98
CA ILE A 148 -13.77 -3.62 3.12
C ILE A 148 -12.45 -2.83 3.21
N PHE A 149 -11.30 -3.50 3.18
CA PHE A 149 -10.00 -2.82 3.27
C PHE A 149 -9.78 -1.87 2.09
N LEU A 150 -10.11 -2.31 0.87
CA LEU A 150 -10.03 -1.45 -0.32
C LEU A 150 -10.99 -0.26 -0.20
N GLY A 151 -12.24 -0.50 0.21
CA GLY A 151 -13.26 0.53 0.34
C GLY A 151 -12.88 1.60 1.35
N ILE A 152 -12.43 1.21 2.54
CA ILE A 152 -11.96 2.15 3.57
C ILE A 152 -10.74 2.93 3.05
N GLY A 153 -9.76 2.24 2.46
CA GLY A 153 -8.54 2.90 1.98
C GLY A 153 -8.77 3.88 0.84
N THR A 154 -9.61 3.52 -0.14
CA THR A 154 -9.97 4.39 -1.28
C THR A 154 -10.86 5.55 -0.85
N PHE A 155 -11.83 5.32 0.03
CA PHE A 155 -12.68 6.37 0.57
C PHE A 155 -11.87 7.40 1.37
N TYR A 156 -10.96 6.92 2.23
CA TYR A 156 -10.04 7.80 2.96
C TYR A 156 -9.16 8.60 1.99
N SER A 157 -8.54 7.92 1.01
CA SER A 157 -7.67 8.56 0.01
C SER A 157 -8.39 9.68 -0.75
N ALA A 158 -9.60 9.38 -1.26
CA ALA A 158 -10.41 10.33 -2.00
C ALA A 158 -10.87 11.50 -1.11
N GLY A 159 -11.32 11.22 0.11
CA GLY A 159 -11.72 12.24 1.07
C GLY A 159 -10.56 13.16 1.44
N PHE A 160 -9.38 12.60 1.73
CA PHE A 160 -8.20 13.39 2.07
C PHE A 160 -7.78 14.31 0.92
N ILE A 161 -7.74 13.79 -0.31
CA ILE A 161 -7.45 14.60 -1.50
C ILE A 161 -8.49 15.71 -1.66
N HIS A 162 -9.78 15.40 -1.53
CA HIS A 162 -10.84 16.37 -1.72
C HIS A 162 -10.80 17.51 -0.71
N TYR A 163 -10.62 17.21 0.58
CA TYR A 163 -10.64 18.22 1.64
C TYR A 163 -9.33 19.00 1.78
N TYR A 164 -8.19 18.41 1.42
CA TYR A 164 -6.88 18.99 1.71
C TYR A 164 -6.03 19.31 0.46
N CYS A 165 -6.20 18.58 -0.63
CA CYS A 165 -5.34 18.73 -1.80
C CYS A 165 -6.00 19.51 -2.95
N MET A 166 -7.33 19.54 -3.03
CA MET A 166 -8.03 20.37 -4.01
C MET A 166 -8.09 21.81 -3.51
N PRO A 167 -7.71 22.82 -4.33
CA PRO A 167 -7.93 24.20 -3.95
C PRO A 167 -9.42 24.42 -3.78
N LEU A 168 -9.84 24.80 -2.56
CA LEU A 168 -11.14 25.42 -2.36
C LEU A 168 -11.20 26.61 -3.32
N LEU A 169 -12.08 26.52 -4.31
CA LEU A 169 -12.51 27.66 -5.12
C LEU A 169 -13.04 28.77 -4.21
#